data_AF-A0A945KIX7-F1
#
_entry.id   AF-A0A945KIX7-F1
#
_cell.length_a   1.000
_cell.length_b   1.000
_cell.length_c   1.000
_cell.angle_alpha   90.00
_cell.angle_beta   90.00
_cell.angle_gamma   90.00
#
_symmetry.space_group_name_H-M   'P 1'
#
loop_
_entity.id
_entity.type
_entity.pdbx_description
1 polymer ?
#
loop_
_entity_poly.entity_id
_entity_poly.type
_entity_poly.pdbx_seq_one_letter_code
_entity_poly.pdbx_strand_id
1 'polypeptide(L)'
;MAAPVFIAIDWNGTVVPFFGAPMYRGAADAVAQWRAAGCLVFIVSHASQKQIADDVARSGLLVDGVFGVDDKGPTFSNLRAQHGSGLVLGDHPSDLRAAQEAGLPLLQACLEGQAPFPGSEARYTDWSEAALLVGALSV
;
A
#
# COMPACT_ATOMS: atom_id res chain seq x y z
N MET A 1 1.38 6.18 -18.54
CA MET A 1 0.10 6.39 -17.83
C MET A 1 0.30 7.58 -16.91
N ALA A 2 -0.75 8.23 -16.40
CA ALA A 2 -0.53 9.29 -15.41
C ALA A 2 -0.08 8.69 -14.07
N ALA A 3 0.84 9.36 -13.38
CA ALA A 3 1.28 9.00 -12.03
C ALA A 3 0.10 8.82 -11.07
N PRO A 4 0.17 7.89 -10.10
CA PRO A 4 -0.83 7.83 -9.05
C PRO A 4 -0.76 9.11 -8.20
N VAL A 5 -1.92 9.74 -7.97
CA VAL A 5 -2.02 10.87 -7.03
C VAL A 5 -1.90 10.38 -5.59
N PHE A 6 -2.37 9.16 -5.32
CA PHE A 6 -2.21 8.51 -4.03
C PHE A 6 -1.82 7.05 -4.14
N ILE A 7 -1.20 6.54 -3.07
CA ILE A 7 -0.88 5.12 -2.88
C ILE A 7 -1.53 4.67 -1.58
N ALA A 8 -2.40 3.67 -1.64
CA ALA A 8 -2.98 3.02 -0.47
C ALA A 8 -2.24 1.70 -0.23
N ILE A 9 -1.75 1.51 0.99
CA ILE A 9 -0.80 0.45 1.33
C ILE A 9 -1.39 -0.41 2.45
N ASP A 10 -1.42 -1.73 2.26
CA ASP A 10 -1.68 -2.67 3.35
C ASP A 10 -0.51 -2.69 4.35
N TRP A 11 -0.77 -3.09 5.58
CA TRP A 11 0.21 -3.10 6.65
C TRP A 11 0.95 -4.43 6.78
N ASN A 12 0.29 -5.46 7.31
CA ASN A 12 0.90 -6.77 7.52
C ASN A 12 1.13 -7.44 6.18
N GLY A 13 2.24 -8.17 6.05
CA GLY A 13 2.68 -8.80 4.80
C GLY A 13 3.15 -7.82 3.72
N THR A 14 2.95 -6.51 3.88
CA THR A 14 3.29 -5.51 2.86
C THR A 14 4.32 -4.49 3.36
N VAL A 15 4.10 -3.84 4.50
CA VAL A 15 5.07 -2.91 5.13
C VAL A 15 5.84 -3.58 6.25
N VAL A 16 5.18 -4.43 7.02
CA VAL A 16 5.76 -5.24 8.10
C VAL A 16 5.32 -6.70 7.93
N PRO A 17 6.09 -7.70 8.40
CA PRO A 17 5.59 -9.08 8.42
C PRO A 17 4.33 -9.25 9.28
N PHE A 18 4.30 -8.58 10.44
CA PHE A 18 3.19 -8.57 11.39
C PHE A 18 3.29 -7.33 12.29
N PHE A 19 2.17 -6.95 12.93
CA PHE A 19 2.14 -5.86 13.91
C PHE A 19 3.25 -6.00 14.97
N GLY A 20 3.93 -4.90 15.28
CA GLY A 20 5.05 -4.89 16.23
C GLY A 20 6.41 -5.26 15.62
N ALA A 21 6.45 -5.85 14.41
CA ALA A 21 7.69 -6.16 13.73
C ALA A 21 8.38 -4.91 13.15
N PRO A 22 9.69 -4.99 12.83
CA PRO A 22 10.34 -4.01 11.97
C PRO A 22 9.71 -3.95 10.58
N MET A 23 9.81 -2.79 9.93
CA MET A 23 9.44 -2.65 8.52
C MET A 23 10.36 -3.48 7.63
N TYR A 24 9.81 -3.95 6.51
CA TYR A 24 10.62 -4.45 5.42
C TYR A 24 11.63 -3.40 4.95
N ARG A 25 12.83 -3.86 4.60
CA ARG A 25 13.92 -2.98 4.16
C ARG A 25 13.46 -2.16 2.95
N GLY A 26 13.72 -0.85 2.99
CA GLY A 26 13.40 0.07 1.89
C GLY A 26 11.99 0.64 1.90
N ALA A 27 11.07 0.13 2.73
CA ALA A 27 9.69 0.64 2.78
C ALA A 27 9.63 2.14 3.14
N ALA A 28 10.35 2.54 4.18
CA ALA A 28 10.39 3.93 4.61
C ALA A 28 11.01 4.87 3.55
N ASP A 29 12.08 4.42 2.89
CA ASP A 29 12.75 5.21 1.86
C ASP A 29 11.87 5.39 0.61
N ALA A 30 11.17 4.32 0.19
CA ALA A 30 10.24 4.38 -0.94
C ALA A 30 9.06 5.33 -0.65
N VAL A 31 8.44 5.20 0.53
CA VAL A 31 7.36 6.09 0.96
C VAL A 31 7.83 7.54 1.05
N ALA A 32 9.01 7.80 1.60
CA ALA A 32 9.57 9.15 1.68
C ALA A 32 9.80 9.76 0.29
N GLN A 33 10.30 8.97 -0.67
CA GLN A 33 10.49 9.40 -2.06
C GLN A 33 9.17 9.74 -2.75
N TRP A 34 8.14 8.90 -2.61
CA TRP A 34 6.82 9.19 -3.20
C TRP A 34 6.18 10.45 -2.62
N ARG A 35 6.26 10.63 -1.30
CA ARG A 35 5.75 11.84 -0.64
C ARG A 35 6.53 13.08 -1.05
N ALA A 36 7.85 13.00 -1.19
CA ALA A 36 8.66 14.11 -1.70
C ALA A 36 8.32 14.48 -3.16
N ALA A 37 7.81 13.53 -3.94
CA ALA A 37 7.28 13.76 -5.29
C ALA A 37 5.82 14.27 -5.31
N GLY A 38 5.21 14.51 -4.14
CA GLY A 38 3.84 15.02 -4.02
C GLY A 38 2.75 13.95 -4.08
N CYS A 39 3.10 12.67 -4.02
CA CYS A 39 2.14 11.57 -3.93
C CYS A 39 1.64 11.40 -2.49
N LEU A 40 0.33 11.30 -2.30
CA LEU A 40 -0.27 11.02 -0.99
C LEU A 40 -0.13 9.53 -0.63
N VAL A 41 0.25 9.22 0.59
CA VAL A 41 0.41 7.83 1.05
C VAL A 41 -0.53 7.55 2.20
N PHE A 42 -1.35 6.51 2.06
CA PHE A 42 -2.32 6.09 3.06
C PHE A 42 -2.10 4.65 3.48
N ILE A 43 -2.20 4.37 4.78
CA ILE A 43 -2.21 3.00 5.30
C ILE A 43 -3.65 2.56 5.49
N VAL A 44 -4.01 1.42 4.93
CA VAL A 44 -5.36 0.84 5.04
C VAL A 44 -5.21 -0.63 5.44
N SER A 45 -5.51 -0.94 6.70
CA SER A 45 -5.28 -2.25 7.28
C SER A 45 -6.58 -2.88 7.78
N HIS A 46 -6.68 -4.21 7.65
CA HIS A 46 -7.74 -4.98 8.30
C HIS A 46 -7.41 -5.14 9.80
N ALA A 47 -7.66 -4.07 10.56
CA ALA A 47 -7.35 -3.96 11.98
C ALA A 47 -8.19 -2.85 12.61
N SER A 48 -8.28 -2.82 13.94
CA SER A 48 -8.89 -1.68 14.62
C SER A 48 -8.09 -0.40 14.35
N GLN A 49 -8.78 0.75 14.24
CA GLN A 49 -8.14 2.05 14.05
C GLN A 49 -7.02 2.33 15.07
N LYS A 50 -7.24 1.97 16.34
CA LYS A 50 -6.23 2.15 17.39
C LYS A 50 -4.97 1.32 17.13
N GLN A 51 -5.14 0.04 16.81
CA GLN A 51 -4.01 -0.87 16.61
C GLN A 51 -3.11 -0.41 15.47
N ILE A 52 -3.69 -0.08 14.31
CA ILE A 52 -2.89 0.35 13.16
C ILE A 52 -2.24 1.70 13.40
N ALA A 53 -2.94 2.65 14.03
CA ALA A 53 -2.36 3.96 14.35
C ALA A 53 -1.17 3.84 15.32
N ASP A 54 -1.30 3.02 16.36
CA ASP A 54 -0.21 2.76 17.31
C ASP A 54 1.00 2.13 16.61
N ASP A 55 0.79 1.19 15.68
CA ASP A 55 1.90 0.49 15.01
C ASP A 55 2.59 1.34 13.94
N VAL A 56 1.84 2.15 13.18
CA VAL A 56 2.41 3.15 12.25
C VAL A 56 3.21 4.20 13.03
N ALA A 57 2.69 4.67 14.16
CA ALA A 57 3.41 5.62 15.01
C ALA A 57 4.71 5.02 15.57
N ARG A 58 4.68 3.75 16.00
CA ARG A 58 5.86 3.02 16.48
C ARG A 58 6.92 2.85 15.38
N SER A 59 6.51 2.56 14.14
CA SER A 59 7.46 2.34 13.05
C SER A 59 8.16 3.63 12.60
N GLY A 60 7.56 4.80 12.88
CA GLY A 60 8.04 6.10 12.42
C GLY A 60 7.77 6.35 10.94
N LEU A 61 6.96 5.52 10.27
CA LEU A 61 6.61 5.71 8.87
C LEU A 61 5.72 6.95 8.71
N LEU A 62 6.18 7.91 7.92
CA LEU A 62 5.44 9.15 7.67
C LEU A 62 4.43 8.93 6.52
N VAL A 63 3.15 9.08 6.83
CA VAL A 63 2.03 8.88 5.90
C VAL A 63 1.00 10.00 6.06
N ASP A 64 0.14 10.16 5.05
CA ASP A 64 -0.86 11.23 4.99
C ASP A 64 -2.21 10.81 5.60
N GLY A 65 -2.41 9.51 5.85
CA GLY A 65 -3.51 9.02 6.66
C GLY A 65 -3.39 7.53 7.01
N VAL A 66 -4.09 7.13 8.06
CA VAL A 66 -4.09 5.76 8.59
C VAL A 66 -5.52 5.33 8.87
N PHE A 67 -5.93 4.21 8.29
CA PHE A 67 -7.28 3.68 8.39
C PHE A 67 -7.25 2.22 8.83
N GLY A 68 -7.82 1.95 10.01
CA GLY A 68 -8.12 0.60 10.47
C GLY A 68 -9.59 0.29 10.22
N VAL A 69 -9.85 -0.75 9.44
CA VAL A 69 -11.19 -1.10 8.95
C VAL A 69 -11.43 -2.60 8.97
N ASP A 70 -12.68 -3.02 9.00
CA ASP A 70 -13.04 -4.44 8.79
C ASP A 70 -13.09 -4.78 7.28
N ASP A 71 -13.40 -3.79 6.45
CA ASP A 71 -13.46 -3.90 4.99
C ASP A 71 -12.76 -2.71 4.33
N LYS A 72 -11.80 -2.99 3.45
CA LYS A 72 -10.96 -2.00 2.76
C LYS A 72 -11.65 -1.37 1.55
N GLY A 73 -12.59 -2.06 0.91
CA GLY A 73 -13.23 -1.63 -0.34
C GLY A 73 -13.84 -0.21 -0.26
N PRO A 74 -14.65 0.10 0.76
CA PRO A 74 -15.21 1.44 0.96
C PRO A 74 -14.14 2.52 1.14
N THR A 75 -13.06 2.23 1.86
CA THR A 75 -11.97 3.19 2.10
C THR A 75 -11.22 3.49 0.81
N PHE A 76 -10.89 2.47 0.02
CA PHE A 76 -10.26 2.65 -1.30
C PHE A 76 -11.15 3.44 -2.27
N SER A 77 -12.46 3.15 -2.27
CA SER A 77 -13.43 3.87 -3.09
C SER A 77 -13.52 5.35 -2.70
N ASN A 78 -13.51 5.66 -1.40
CA ASN A 78 -13.51 7.02 -0.89
C ASN A 78 -12.22 7.77 -1.25
N LEU A 79 -11.05 7.14 -1.09
CA LEU A 79 -9.76 7.72 -1.48
C LEU A 79 -9.73 8.04 -2.98
N ARG A 80 -10.21 7.12 -3.81
CA ARG A 80 -10.33 7.34 -5.26
C ARG A 80 -11.27 8.50 -5.59
N ALA A 81 -12.44 8.58 -4.94
CA ALA A 81 -13.39 9.65 -5.16
C ALA A 81 -12.84 11.03 -4.75
N GLN A 82 -12.01 11.08 -3.70
CA GLN A 82 -11.43 12.33 -3.19
C GLN A 82 -10.20 12.79 -3.97
N HIS A 83 -9.34 11.85 -4.39
CA HIS A 83 -8.00 12.16 -4.92
C HIS A 83 -7.80 11.80 -6.39
N GLY A 84 -8.72 11.04 -7.00
CA GLY A 84 -8.63 10.64 -8.40
C GLY A 84 -7.84 9.34 -8.60
N SER A 85 -6.79 9.38 -9.43
CA SER A 85 -5.98 8.18 -9.73
C SER A 85 -5.18 7.73 -8.51
N GLY A 86 -5.14 6.42 -8.28
CA GLY A 86 -4.30 5.85 -7.23
C GLY A 86 -3.88 4.42 -7.53
N LEU A 87 -3.09 3.86 -6.61
CA LEU A 87 -2.57 2.50 -6.68
C LEU A 87 -2.70 1.85 -5.29
N VAL A 88 -3.03 0.56 -5.26
CA VAL A 88 -3.02 -0.24 -4.03
C VAL A 88 -1.77 -1.11 -3.98
N LEU A 89 -1.10 -1.18 -2.82
CA LEU A 89 -0.06 -2.17 -2.51
C LEU A 89 -0.59 -3.12 -1.45
N GLY A 90 -0.50 -4.42 -1.68
CA GLY A 90 -0.98 -5.45 -0.74
C GLY A 90 -0.52 -6.86 -1.10
N ASP A 91 -0.46 -7.75 -0.13
CA ASP A 91 -0.05 -9.16 -0.29
C ASP A 91 -1.23 -10.13 -0.20
N HIS A 92 -2.40 -9.70 0.28
CA HIS A 92 -3.51 -10.60 0.56
C HIS A 92 -4.59 -10.57 -0.55
N PRO A 93 -5.27 -11.71 -0.86
CA PRO A 93 -6.35 -11.72 -1.86
C PRO A 93 -7.50 -10.75 -1.56
N SER A 94 -7.67 -10.32 -0.30
CA SER A 94 -8.63 -9.27 0.07
C SER A 94 -8.25 -7.91 -0.50
N ASP A 95 -6.96 -7.59 -0.60
CA ASP A 95 -6.50 -6.32 -1.18
C ASP A 95 -6.79 -6.27 -2.67
N LEU A 96 -6.56 -7.37 -3.37
CA LEU A 96 -6.94 -7.52 -4.77
C LEU A 96 -8.43 -7.29 -4.99
N ARG A 97 -9.26 -7.96 -4.19
CA ARG A 97 -10.71 -7.81 -4.28
C ARG A 97 -11.15 -6.37 -4.01
N ALA A 98 -10.67 -5.77 -2.92
CA ALA A 98 -11.02 -4.41 -2.55
C ALA A 98 -10.52 -3.38 -3.58
N ALA A 99 -9.33 -3.57 -4.15
CA ALA A 99 -8.80 -2.72 -5.21
C ALA A 99 -9.65 -2.83 -6.49
N GLN A 100 -10.06 -4.04 -6.87
CA GLN A 100 -10.95 -4.27 -8.01
C GLN A 100 -12.32 -3.61 -7.82
N GLU A 101 -12.92 -3.75 -6.64
CA GLU A 101 -14.20 -3.09 -6.29
C GLU A 101 -14.09 -1.56 -6.36
N ALA A 102 -12.98 -1.00 -5.89
CA ALA A 102 -12.69 0.42 -6.00
C ALA A 102 -12.22 0.85 -7.41
N GLY A 103 -12.03 -0.08 -8.35
CA GLY A 103 -11.48 0.14 -9.69
C GLY A 103 -10.09 0.78 -9.68
N LEU A 104 -9.24 0.36 -8.73
CA LEU A 104 -7.85 0.73 -8.61
C LEU A 104 -6.94 -0.42 -9.05
N PRO A 105 -5.79 -0.13 -9.68
CA PRO A 105 -4.75 -1.13 -9.90
C PRO A 105 -4.17 -1.61 -8.56
N LEU A 106 -3.76 -2.89 -8.52
CA LEU A 106 -2.99 -3.46 -7.43
C LEU A 106 -1.57 -3.75 -7.91
N LEU A 107 -0.59 -3.37 -7.09
CA LEU A 107 0.78 -3.85 -7.17
C LEU A 107 1.01 -4.83 -6.01
N GLN A 108 1.10 -6.13 -6.32
CA GLN A 108 1.16 -7.17 -5.30
C GLN A 108 2.52 -7.21 -4.59
N ALA A 109 2.50 -7.20 -3.26
CA ALA A 109 3.67 -7.54 -2.45
C ALA A 109 3.88 -9.07 -2.47
N CYS A 110 5.09 -9.49 -2.84
CA CYS A 110 5.57 -10.87 -2.81
C CYS A 110 6.85 -10.94 -1.95
N LEU A 111 6.82 -10.31 -0.78
CA LEU A 111 7.96 -10.15 0.12
C LEU A 111 8.24 -11.46 0.85
N GLU A 112 9.51 -11.73 1.16
CA GLU A 112 9.93 -12.92 1.92
C GLU A 112 9.39 -14.26 1.38
N GLY A 113 9.22 -14.38 0.06
CA GLY A 113 8.76 -15.61 -0.58
C GLY A 113 7.24 -15.82 -0.55
N GLN A 114 6.46 -14.79 -0.22
CA GLN A 114 5.01 -14.78 -0.45
C GLN A 114 4.69 -15.17 -1.91
N ALA A 115 3.73 -16.08 -2.06
CA ALA A 115 3.35 -16.57 -3.37
C ALA A 115 2.56 -15.50 -4.15
N PRO A 116 2.84 -15.34 -5.46
CA PRO A 116 2.05 -14.46 -6.29
C PRO A 116 0.63 -15.00 -6.45
N PHE A 117 -0.36 -14.12 -6.61
CA PHE A 117 -1.70 -14.54 -6.98
C PHE A 117 -1.67 -15.15 -8.39
N PRO A 118 -2.53 -16.15 -8.66
CA PRO A 118 -2.68 -16.69 -10.01
C PRO A 118 -3.00 -15.58 -11.02
N GLY A 119 -2.14 -15.41 -12.03
CA GLY A 119 -2.31 -14.38 -13.06
C GLY A 119 -1.92 -12.95 -12.64
N SER A 120 -1.25 -12.77 -11.50
CA SER A 120 -0.72 -11.45 -11.10
C SER A 120 0.43 -11.01 -12.01
N GLU A 121 0.21 -9.93 -12.77
CA GLU A 121 1.21 -9.38 -13.71
C GLU A 121 2.06 -8.26 -13.08
N ALA A 122 1.53 -7.57 -12.07
CA ALA A 122 2.20 -6.47 -11.38
C ALA A 122 2.52 -6.85 -9.92
N ARG A 123 3.79 -7.12 -9.65
CA ARG A 123 4.27 -7.56 -8.33
C ARG A 123 5.68 -7.05 -8.05
N TYR A 124 6.07 -7.06 -6.77
CA TYR A 124 7.42 -6.77 -6.32
C TYR A 124 7.85 -7.73 -5.21
N THR A 125 9.12 -8.06 -5.16
CA THR A 125 9.71 -8.89 -4.09
C THR A 125 10.63 -8.09 -3.17
N ASP A 126 10.86 -6.82 -3.48
CA ASP A 126 11.62 -5.86 -2.69
C ASP A 126 11.05 -4.43 -2.87
N TRP A 127 11.12 -3.60 -1.83
CA TRP A 127 10.59 -2.24 -1.86
C TRP A 127 11.31 -1.30 -2.84
N SER A 128 12.56 -1.59 -3.21
CA SER A 128 13.26 -0.89 -4.29
C SER A 128 12.60 -1.14 -5.66
N GLU A 129 12.06 -2.35 -5.90
CA GLU A 129 11.28 -2.64 -7.10
C GLU A 129 9.95 -1.90 -7.07
N ALA A 130 9.28 -1.85 -5.92
CA ALA A 130 8.04 -1.09 -5.76
C ALA A 130 8.24 0.38 -6.14
N ALA A 131 9.33 1.01 -5.67
CA ALA A 131 9.67 2.39 -6.01
C ALA A 131 9.83 2.61 -7.53
N LEU A 132 10.54 1.69 -8.20
CA LEU A 132 10.74 1.73 -9.66
C LEU A 132 9.43 1.51 -10.43
N LEU A 133 8.61 0.55 -10.01
CA LEU A 133 7.35 0.22 -10.67
C LEU A 133 6.35 1.37 -10.57
N VAL A 134 6.21 1.98 -9.38
CA VAL A 134 5.37 3.18 -9.21
C VAL A 134 5.89 4.34 -10.08
N GLY A 135 7.21 4.53 -10.14
CA GLY A 135 7.83 5.53 -11.01
C GLY A 135 7.53 5.28 -12.49
N ALA A 136 7.57 4.04 -12.96
CA ALA A 136 7.29 3.67 -14.35
C ALA A 136 5.81 3.90 -14.74
N LEU A 137 4.87 3.80 -13.79
CA LEU A 137 3.46 4.12 -14.02
C LEU A 137 3.22 5.62 -14.19
N SER A 138 4.21 6.45 -13.86
CA SER A 138 4.15 7.92 -13.84
C SER A 138 4.64 8.61 -15.10
N VAL A 139 5.14 7.85 -16.08
CA VAL A 139 5.70 8.34 -17.36
C VAL A 139 4.72 8.13 -18.52
#